data_AF-A0A497CV63-F1
#
_entry.id   AF-A0A497CV63-F1
#
_cell.length_a   1.000
_cell.length_b   1.000
_cell.length_c   1.000
_cell.angle_alpha   90.00
_cell.angle_beta   90.00
_cell.angle_gamma   90.00
#
_symmetry.space_group_name_H-M   'P 1'
#
loop_
_entity.id
_entity.type
_entity.pdbx_description
1 polymer ?
#
loop_
_entity_poly.entity_id
_entity_poly.type
_entity_poly.pdbx_seq_one_letter_code
_entity_poly.pdbx_strand_id
1 'polypeptide(L)'
;IWLEVLIIPGYNDSPSDLTALKEAFKKIKPDSIQLNTLDRPGIVENLRAAARSELQQIVDFWKLDNVEIIAAAPQRKNIQSYRSDTESAILGTIARRPCTLDDLADILGMHVNEVNKYLDVLENENKIIRMMEKRGIFYGVAE
;
A
#
# COMPACT_ATOMS: atom_id res chain seq x y z
N ILE A 1 7.53 3.00 -24.54
CA ILE A 1 7.30 1.77 -23.76
C ILE A 1 7.68 2.05 -22.30
N TRP A 2 6.76 1.79 -21.38
CA TRP A 2 7.06 1.80 -19.94
C TRP A 2 7.26 0.35 -19.48
N LEU A 3 8.24 0.12 -18.63
CA LEU A 3 8.58 -1.21 -18.11
C LEU A 3 8.46 -1.22 -16.60
N GLU A 4 7.51 -1.98 -16.07
CA GLU A 4 7.38 -2.18 -14.63
C GLU A 4 8.23 -3.36 -14.14
N VAL A 5 8.88 -3.19 -12.99
CA VAL A 5 9.74 -4.19 -12.34
C VAL A 5 9.32 -4.33 -10.89
N LEU A 6 8.77 -5.49 -10.53
CA LEU A 6 8.39 -5.82 -9.16
C LEU A 6 9.58 -6.40 -8.39
N ILE A 7 10.01 -5.71 -7.33
CA ILE A 7 11.06 -6.17 -6.42
C ILE A 7 10.45 -6.86 -5.20
N ILE A 8 10.96 -8.06 -4.93
CA ILE A 8 10.65 -8.88 -3.76
C ILE A 8 11.98 -9.17 -3.05
N PRO A 9 12.22 -8.59 -1.87
CA PRO A 9 13.45 -8.75 -1.13
C PRO A 9 13.78 -10.21 -0.82
N GLY A 10 15.01 -10.63 -1.06
CA GLY A 10 15.50 -11.99 -0.90
C GLY A 10 15.17 -12.93 -2.06
N TYR A 11 14.45 -12.47 -3.09
CA TYR A 11 14.08 -13.28 -4.25
C TYR A 11 14.68 -12.78 -5.55
N ASN A 12 14.69 -11.46 -5.79
CA ASN A 12 15.14 -10.87 -7.05
C ASN A 12 15.89 -9.53 -6.87
N ASP A 13 16.45 -9.30 -5.70
CA ASP A 13 17.20 -8.10 -5.32
C ASP A 13 18.70 -8.37 -5.09
N SER A 14 19.21 -9.55 -5.45
CA SER A 14 20.64 -9.83 -5.36
C SER A 14 21.43 -9.00 -6.39
N PRO A 15 22.72 -8.66 -6.13
CA PRO A 15 23.53 -7.91 -7.09
C PRO A 15 23.60 -8.54 -8.49
N SER A 16 23.57 -9.88 -8.57
CA SER A 16 23.50 -10.62 -9.83
C SER A 16 22.17 -10.40 -10.56
N ASP A 17 21.04 -10.44 -9.85
CA ASP A 17 19.71 -10.21 -10.44
C ASP A 17 19.59 -8.78 -10.94
N LEU A 18 20.01 -7.80 -10.13
CA LEU A 18 19.98 -6.39 -10.49
C LEU A 18 20.88 -6.09 -11.70
N THR A 19 22.01 -6.78 -11.83
CA THR A 19 22.88 -6.68 -13.01
C THR A 19 22.20 -7.26 -14.25
N ALA A 20 21.57 -8.43 -14.14
CA ALA A 20 20.84 -9.05 -15.23
C ALA A 20 19.66 -8.19 -15.71
N LEU A 21 18.90 -7.60 -14.78
CA LEU A 21 17.83 -6.64 -15.07
C LEU A 21 18.37 -5.42 -15.82
N LYS A 22 19.49 -4.84 -15.38
CA LYS A 22 20.12 -3.70 -16.05
C LYS A 22 20.51 -4.03 -17.49
N GLU A 23 21.05 -5.22 -17.75
CA GLU A 23 21.37 -5.66 -19.12
C GLU A 23 20.11 -5.90 -19.96
N ALA A 24 19.01 -6.36 -19.36
CA ALA A 24 17.73 -6.45 -20.04
C ALA A 24 17.19 -5.06 -20.43
N PHE A 25 17.29 -4.06 -19.53
CA PHE A 25 16.85 -2.68 -19.82
C PHE A 25 17.60 -2.09 -21.01
N LYS A 26 18.91 -2.32 -21.13
CA LYS A 26 19.71 -1.87 -22.29
C LYS A 26 19.23 -2.47 -23.63
N LYS A 27 18.73 -3.70 -23.60
CA LYS A 27 18.20 -4.39 -24.79
C LYS A 27 16.80 -3.91 -25.14
N ILE A 28 15.93 -3.77 -24.14
CA ILE A 28 14.53 -3.35 -24.30
C ILE A 28 14.44 -1.87 -24.66
N LYS A 29 15.32 -1.03 -24.10
CA LYS A 29 15.33 0.44 -24.22
C LYS A 29 13.96 1.07 -23.86
N PRO A 30 13.44 0.83 -22.64
CA PRO A 30 12.21 1.47 -22.21
C PRO A 30 12.40 2.99 -22.05
N ASP A 31 11.32 3.75 -22.24
CA ASP A 31 11.31 5.19 -21.99
C ASP A 31 11.31 5.47 -20.47
N SER A 32 10.60 4.65 -19.69
CA SER A 32 10.56 4.70 -18.23
C SER A 32 10.59 3.30 -17.63
N ILE A 33 11.32 3.13 -16.53
CA ILE A 33 11.39 1.92 -15.71
C ILE A 33 10.70 2.22 -14.38
N GLN A 34 9.61 1.52 -14.11
CA GLN A 34 8.80 1.71 -12.92
C GLN A 34 9.12 0.63 -11.90
N LEU A 35 9.81 1.01 -10.82
CA LEU A 35 10.17 0.11 -9.76
C LEU A 35 9.03 0.00 -8.74
N ASN A 36 8.50 -1.20 -8.56
CA ASN A 36 7.39 -1.48 -7.68
C ASN A 36 7.77 -2.53 -6.62
N THR A 37 6.93 -2.70 -5.60
CA THR A 37 7.03 -3.79 -4.62
C THR A 37 5.62 -4.21 -4.18
N LEU A 38 5.52 -5.16 -3.25
CA LEU A 38 4.24 -5.64 -2.78
C LEU A 38 3.43 -4.52 -2.11
N ASP A 39 2.17 -4.39 -2.54
CA ASP A 39 1.17 -3.43 -2.05
C ASP A 39 0.32 -3.98 -0.90
N ARG A 40 0.35 -5.30 -0.73
CA ARG A 40 -0.40 -6.05 0.29
C ARG A 40 0.48 -7.12 0.95
N PRO A 41 0.13 -7.55 2.17
CA PRO A 41 0.82 -8.65 2.83
C PRO A 41 0.80 -9.89 1.93
N GLY A 42 1.97 -10.49 1.70
CA GLY A 42 2.06 -11.78 1.05
C GLY A 42 1.40 -12.86 1.88
N ILE A 43 0.85 -13.89 1.23
CA ILE A 43 0.27 -15.07 1.91
C ILE A 43 1.40 -15.99 2.44
N VAL A 44 2.63 -15.81 1.94
CA VAL A 44 3.81 -16.59 2.31
C VAL A 44 4.59 -15.88 3.42
N GLU A 45 4.92 -16.59 4.50
CA GLU A 45 5.50 -16.03 5.74
C GLU A 45 6.79 -15.20 5.55
N ASN A 46 7.57 -15.47 4.50
CA ASN A 46 8.82 -14.75 4.20
C ASN A 46 8.69 -13.71 3.08
N LEU A 47 7.47 -13.48 2.58
CA LEU A 47 7.22 -12.54 1.50
C LEU A 47 6.85 -11.17 2.05
N ARG A 48 7.72 -10.19 1.84
CA ARG A 48 7.53 -8.81 2.33
C ARG A 48 7.67 -7.79 1.21
N ALA A 49 7.10 -6.61 1.42
CA ALA A 49 7.40 -5.44 0.63
C ALA A 49 8.86 -5.00 0.85
N ALA A 50 9.50 -4.49 -0.19
CA ALA A 50 10.75 -3.75 -0.10
C ALA A 50 10.50 -2.41 0.58
N ALA A 51 11.35 -2.06 1.54
CA ALA A 51 11.36 -0.72 2.10
C ALA A 51 11.77 0.28 1.01
N ARG A 52 11.28 1.52 1.11
CA ARG A 52 11.63 2.58 0.15
C ARG A 52 13.13 2.82 0.05
N SER A 53 13.87 2.66 1.16
CA SER A 53 15.33 2.74 1.16
C SER A 53 16.01 1.63 0.36
N GLU A 54 15.48 0.40 0.39
CA GLU A 54 15.99 -0.72 -0.40
C GLU A 54 15.74 -0.47 -1.89
N LEU A 55 14.56 0.02 -2.25
CA LEU A 55 14.25 0.42 -3.62
C LEU A 55 15.15 1.57 -4.10
N GLN A 56 15.43 2.55 -3.24
CA GLN A 56 16.37 3.63 -3.56
C GLN A 56 17.79 3.10 -3.80
N GLN A 57 18.27 2.16 -2.97
CA GLN A 57 19.57 1.52 -3.18
C GLN A 57 19.64 0.81 -4.53
N ILE A 58 18.55 0.19 -4.99
CA ILE A 58 18.47 -0.44 -6.31
C ILE A 58 18.55 0.60 -7.44
N VAL A 59 17.83 1.72 -7.32
CA VAL A 59 17.92 2.84 -8.28
C VAL A 59 19.35 3.36 -8.35
N ASP A 60 19.98 3.59 -7.19
CA ASP A 60 21.35 4.07 -7.08
C ASP A 60 22.38 3.06 -7.63
N PHE A 61 22.09 1.76 -7.52
CA PHE A 61 22.88 0.68 -8.11
C PHE A 61 22.81 0.70 -9.65
N TRP A 62 21.61 0.89 -10.20
CA TRP A 62 21.42 0.93 -11.64
C TRP A 62 22.02 2.18 -12.28
N LYS A 63 22.00 3.34 -11.61
CA LYS A 63 22.51 4.61 -12.14
C LYS A 63 21.93 4.91 -13.54
N LEU A 64 20.61 4.84 -13.63
CA LEU A 64 19.84 5.13 -14.83
C LEU A 64 18.93 6.31 -14.55
N ASP A 65 18.80 7.21 -15.52
CA ASP A 65 18.09 8.48 -15.34
C ASP A 65 16.57 8.34 -15.53
N ASN A 66 16.11 7.20 -16.03
CA ASN A 66 14.72 6.92 -16.38
C ASN A 66 14.08 5.85 -15.50
N VAL A 67 14.47 5.80 -14.22
CA VAL A 67 13.88 4.90 -13.23
C VAL A 67 13.08 5.69 -12.21
N GLU A 68 11.83 5.28 -11.99
CA GLU A 68 10.94 5.88 -11.01
C GLU A 68 10.44 4.82 -10.02
N ILE A 69 10.42 5.16 -8.73
CA ILE A 69 9.84 4.27 -7.70
C ILE A 69 8.35 4.58 -7.59
N ILE A 70 7.51 3.70 -8.14
CA ILE A 70 6.05 3.79 -8.07
C ILE A 70 5.46 2.96 -6.93
N ALA A 71 6.29 2.18 -6.24
CA ALA A 71 5.88 1.48 -5.03
C ALA A 71 5.14 2.44 -4.11
N ALA A 72 3.85 2.15 -3.89
CA ALA A 72 3.04 2.85 -2.92
C ALA A 72 3.82 2.78 -1.61
N ALA A 73 4.43 3.90 -1.23
CA ALA A 73 5.20 3.92 0.00
C ALA A 73 4.27 3.39 1.09
N PRO A 74 4.75 2.55 2.02
CA PRO A 74 4.06 2.41 3.28
C PRO A 74 4.16 3.78 3.96
N GLN A 75 3.30 4.71 3.53
CA GLN A 75 3.17 6.04 4.10
C GLN A 75 2.57 5.83 5.48
N ARG A 76 3.44 5.50 6.42
CA ARG A 76 3.37 6.06 7.75
C ARG A 76 4.10 7.40 7.66
N LYS A 77 3.32 8.47 7.89
CA LYS A 77 3.71 9.88 8.11
C LYS A 77 3.79 10.79 6.88
N ASN A 78 2.62 11.17 6.38
CA ASN A 78 2.24 12.55 6.00
C ASN A 78 0.72 12.51 5.73
N ILE A 79 -0.14 12.65 6.73
CA ILE A 79 -0.77 13.93 7.11
C ILE A 79 -0.94 14.88 5.91
N GLN A 80 -1.68 14.45 4.88
CA GLN A 80 -2.24 15.39 3.89
C GLN A 80 -3.49 14.91 3.15
N SER A 81 -4.13 13.83 3.62
CA SER A 81 -5.45 13.42 3.13
C SER A 81 -6.46 13.26 4.26
N TYR A 82 -6.32 13.98 5.38
CA TYR A 82 -7.39 14.06 6.38
C TYR A 82 -8.53 14.91 5.80
N ARG A 83 -9.31 14.32 4.91
CA ARG A 83 -10.53 14.90 4.36
C ARG A 83 -11.62 14.68 5.41
N SER A 84 -12.06 15.76 6.04
CA SER A 84 -13.21 15.73 6.96
C SER A 84 -14.45 15.08 6.31
N ASP A 85 -14.55 15.20 4.99
CA ASP A 85 -15.51 14.56 4.10
C ASP A 85 -15.42 13.02 4.12
N THR A 86 -14.22 12.44 4.17
CA THR A 86 -14.03 10.98 4.22
C THR A 86 -14.33 10.42 5.62
N GLU A 87 -13.88 11.09 6.68
CA GLU A 87 -14.22 10.70 8.05
C GLU A 87 -15.73 10.71 8.26
N SER A 88 -16.40 11.77 7.80
CA SER A 88 -17.86 11.90 7.88
C SER A 88 -18.58 10.81 7.07
N ALA A 89 -18.05 10.42 5.91
CA ALA A 89 -18.61 9.35 5.09
C ALA A 89 -18.47 7.96 5.75
N ILE A 90 -17.33 7.69 6.40
CA ILE A 90 -17.12 6.45 7.18
C ILE A 90 -18.09 6.41 8.34
N LEU A 91 -18.10 7.44 9.20
CA LEU A 91 -19.00 7.55 10.35
C LEU A 91 -20.47 7.44 9.93
N GLY A 92 -20.88 8.16 8.89
CA GLY A 92 -22.24 8.10 8.37
C GLY A 92 -22.62 6.74 7.76
N THR A 93 -21.64 5.94 7.32
CA THR A 93 -21.86 4.57 6.82
C THR A 93 -22.03 3.59 7.96
N ILE A 94 -21.11 3.59 8.92
CA ILE A 94 -21.15 2.68 10.08
C ILE A 94 -22.28 3.01 11.07
N ALA A 95 -22.73 4.27 11.11
CA ALA A 95 -23.90 4.69 11.89
C ALA A 95 -25.21 4.09 11.38
N ARG A 96 -25.33 3.88 10.06
CA ARG A 96 -26.53 3.30 9.44
C ARG A 96 -26.53 1.78 9.51
N ARG A 97 -25.36 1.16 9.40
CA ARG A 97 -25.16 -0.28 9.60
C ARG A 97 -23.69 -0.54 9.95
N PRO A 98 -23.39 -1.40 10.94
CA PRO A 98 -22.02 -1.84 11.16
C PRO A 98 -21.47 -2.50 9.90
N CYS A 99 -20.23 -2.16 9.53
CA CYS A 99 -19.58 -2.65 8.32
C CYS A 99 -18.19 -3.19 8.62
N THR A 100 -17.72 -4.16 7.83
CA THR A 100 -16.32 -4.57 7.87
C THR A 100 -15.41 -3.54 7.19
N LEU A 101 -14.11 -3.70 7.40
CA LEU A 101 -13.10 -2.93 6.67
C LEU A 101 -13.27 -3.06 5.14
N ASP A 102 -13.51 -4.27 4.65
CA ASP A 102 -13.72 -4.55 3.23
C ASP A 102 -15.02 -3.91 2.71
N ASP A 103 -16.11 -3.99 3.48
CA ASP A 103 -17.38 -3.35 3.12
C ASP A 103 -17.21 -1.83 2.98
N LEU A 104 -16.44 -1.20 3.88
CA LEU A 104 -16.18 0.24 3.84
C LEU A 104 -15.30 0.62 2.64
N ALA A 105 -14.30 -0.20 2.30
CA ALA A 105 -13.47 -0.01 1.12
C ALA A 105 -14.31 -0.05 -0.17
N ASP A 106 -15.19 -1.04 -0.29
CA ASP A 106 -16.07 -1.22 -1.45
C ASP A 106 -17.11 -0.09 -1.59
N ILE A 107 -17.75 0.31 -0.48
CA ILE A 107 -18.80 1.34 -0.49
C ILE A 107 -18.22 2.72 -0.83
N LEU A 108 -17.04 3.04 -0.29
CA LEU A 108 -16.42 4.35 -0.44
C LEU A 108 -15.53 4.44 -1.69
N GLY A 109 -15.32 3.32 -2.39
CA GLY A 109 -14.40 3.25 -3.53
C GLY A 109 -12.96 3.55 -3.12
N MET A 110 -12.61 3.22 -1.88
CA MET A 110 -11.33 3.54 -1.26
C MET A 110 -10.49 2.28 -1.08
N HIS A 111 -9.18 2.44 -1.08
CA HIS A 111 -8.30 1.32 -0.77
C HIS A 111 -8.43 0.94 0.72
N VAL A 112 -8.43 -0.36 1.01
CA VAL A 112 -8.53 -0.93 2.37
C VAL A 112 -7.55 -0.27 3.35
N ASN A 113 -6.29 -0.09 2.95
CA ASN A 113 -5.27 0.59 3.77
C ASN A 113 -5.61 2.05 4.11
N GLU A 114 -6.35 2.76 3.25
CA GLU A 114 -6.78 4.13 3.55
C GLU A 114 -7.90 4.11 4.58
N VAL A 115 -8.90 3.26 4.40
CA VAL A 115 -9.99 3.08 5.37
C VAL A 115 -9.45 2.65 6.73
N ASN A 116 -8.49 1.73 6.77
CA ASN A 116 -7.88 1.28 8.03
C ASN A 116 -7.21 2.43 8.79
N LYS A 117 -6.57 3.39 8.10
CA LYS A 117 -6.00 4.58 8.76
C LYS A 117 -7.06 5.43 9.45
N TYR A 118 -8.22 5.61 8.82
CA TYR A 118 -9.32 6.35 9.41
C TYR A 118 -9.92 5.61 10.60
N LEU A 119 -10.11 4.30 10.49
CA LEU A 119 -10.62 3.47 11.57
C LEU A 119 -9.66 3.48 12.77
N ASP A 120 -8.34 3.38 12.55
CA ASP A 120 -7.34 3.48 13.62
C ASP A 120 -7.42 4.82 14.38
N VAL A 121 -7.62 5.94 13.67
CA VAL A 121 -7.77 7.27 14.29
C VAL A 121 -9.10 7.38 15.04
N LEU A 122 -10.20 6.98 14.41
CA LEU A 122 -11.53 7.02 15.01
C LEU A 122 -11.65 6.10 16.24
N GLU A 123 -10.96 4.96 16.24
CA GLU A 123 -10.90 4.04 17.38
C GLU A 123 -10.07 4.66 18.53
N ASN A 124 -8.92 5.28 18.21
CA ASN A 124 -8.12 6.02 19.20
C ASN A 124 -8.87 7.22 19.80
N GLU A 125 -9.76 7.85 19.02
CA GLU A 125 -10.65 8.93 19.48
C GLU A 125 -11.92 8.42 20.18
N ASN A 126 -12.09 7.11 20.34
CA ASN A 126 -13.28 6.45 20.90
C ASN A 126 -14.60 6.81 20.19
N LYS A 127 -14.55 7.18 18.91
CA LYS A 127 -15.75 7.47 18.10
C LYS A 127 -16.39 6.21 17.51
N ILE A 128 -15.65 5.10 17.48
CA ILE A 128 -16.12 3.83 16.90
C ILE A 128 -15.76 2.65 17.82
N ILE A 129 -16.54 1.58 17.70
CA ILE A 129 -16.33 0.32 18.39
C ILE A 129 -16.16 -0.83 17.41
N ARG A 130 -15.38 -1.84 17.82
CA ARG A 130 -15.24 -3.11 17.10
C ARG A 130 -16.19 -4.16 17.66
N MET A 131 -16.87 -4.87 16.77
CA MET A 131 -17.77 -5.97 17.08
C MET A 131 -17.30 -7.22 16.34
N MET A 132 -17.17 -8.33 17.07
CA MET A 132 -16.80 -9.61 16.47
C MET A 132 -18.06 -10.38 16.09
N GLU A 133 -18.22 -10.64 14.79
CA GLU A 133 -19.36 -11.31 14.19
C GLU A 133 -18.90 -12.54 13.41
N LYS A 134 -19.85 -13.37 12.94
CA LYS A 134 -19.53 -14.60 12.19
C LYS A 134 -18.71 -14.36 10.91
N ARG A 135 -18.82 -13.17 10.30
CA ARG A 135 -18.09 -12.77 9.08
C ARG A 135 -16.79 -12.02 9.34
N GLY A 136 -16.42 -11.74 10.59
CA GLY A 136 -15.20 -11.03 10.95
C GLY A 136 -15.43 -9.84 11.87
N ILE A 137 -14.54 -8.85 11.79
CA ILE A 137 -14.57 -7.64 12.61
C ILE A 137 -15.42 -6.59 11.90
N PHE A 138 -16.44 -6.10 12.60
CA PHE A 138 -17.30 -5.01 12.17
C PHE A 138 -17.02 -3.76 12.99
N TYR A 139 -17.17 -2.61 12.36
CA TYR A 139 -17.02 -1.30 12.97
C TYR A 139 -18.40 -0.63 13.06
N GLY A 140 -18.74 -0.12 14.24
CA GLY A 140 -19.94 0.67 14.53
C GLY A 140 -19.59 1.97 15.25
N VAL A 141 -20.51 2.93 15.30
CA VAL A 141 -20.30 4.16 16.08
C VAL A 141 -20.38 3.83 17.58
N ALA A 142 -19.50 4.42 18.37
CA ALA A 142 -19.58 4.38 19.82
C ALA A 142 -20.70 5.34 20.28
N GLU A 143 -21.69 4.85 21.04
CA GLU A 143 -22.68 5.70 21.72
C GLU A 143 -22.08 6.44 22.93
#